data_AF-A0A368EYK3-F1
#
_entry.id   AF-A0A368EYK3-F1
#
_cell.length_a   1.000
_cell.length_b   1.000
_cell.length_c   1.000
_cell.angle_alpha   90.00
_cell.angle_beta   90.00
_cell.angle_gamma   90.00
#
_symmetry.space_group_name_H-M   'P 1'
#
loop_
_entity.id
_entity.type
_entity.pdbx_description
1 polymer ?
#
loop_
_entity_poly.entity_id
_entity_poly.type
_entity_poly.pdbx_seq_one_letter_code
_entity_poly.pdbx_strand_id
1 'polypeptide(L)'
;MVAELQVPLEESPTKFEEELFPLSDKKRRKSEGRVPEEEEAIEGDEDHRWSKRTQNVLNAIVTKLRTTDETQITLNDLLTKGATRKTAAQKFYTLLVLKKSQAINVAQHEPYGDIYISAGPNVAQTIVK
;
A
#
# COMPACT_ATOMS: atom_id res chain seq x y z
N MET A 1 -41.08 36.05 25.54
CA MET A 1 -40.38 34.87 26.08
C MET A 1 -39.25 34.58 25.12
N VAL A 2 -38.04 35.01 25.48
CA VAL A 2 -36.83 34.86 24.66
C VAL A 2 -35.88 34.04 25.52
N ALA A 3 -35.59 32.82 25.10
CA ALA A 3 -34.59 31.97 25.76
C ALA A 3 -33.35 31.96 24.86
N GLU A 4 -32.44 32.90 25.13
CA GLU A 4 -31.06 32.81 24.70
C GLU A 4 -30.38 31.67 25.48
N LEU A 5 -29.92 30.65 24.75
CA LEU A 5 -29.01 29.64 25.28
C LEU A 5 -27.59 30.03 24.86
N GLN A 6 -26.96 30.84 25.71
CA GLN A 6 -25.51 30.99 25.78
C GLN A 6 -25.02 30.09 26.92
N VAL A 7 -23.95 29.30 26.74
CA VAL A 7 -22.65 29.25 27.49
C VAL A 7 -21.88 27.96 27.06
N PRO A 8 -20.54 27.83 27.23
CA PRO A 8 -19.41 28.50 26.55
C PRO A 8 -18.41 27.51 25.88
N LEU A 9 -17.55 28.08 25.04
CA LEU A 9 -16.29 27.52 24.54
C LEU A 9 -15.21 27.70 25.62
N GLU A 10 -14.47 26.65 26.00
CA GLU A 10 -13.17 26.75 26.71
C GLU A 10 -12.24 25.63 26.21
N GLU A 11 -11.00 26.00 25.92
CA GLU A 11 -9.95 25.20 25.26
C GLU A 11 -8.93 24.59 26.25
N SER A 12 -8.37 23.43 25.87
CA SER A 12 -6.99 22.92 26.15
C SER A 12 -6.63 22.37 27.56
N PRO A 13 -5.51 21.62 27.80
CA PRO A 13 -4.53 20.94 26.92
C PRO A 13 -4.10 19.48 27.34
N THR A 14 -3.51 18.74 26.39
CA THR A 14 -2.53 17.61 26.47
C THR A 14 -2.39 16.66 27.69
N LYS A 15 -2.56 15.35 27.42
CA LYS A 15 -1.77 14.18 27.90
C LYS A 15 -1.85 13.13 26.77
N PHE A 16 -0.98 13.07 25.77
CA PHE A 16 0.39 12.53 25.75
C PHE A 16 0.59 11.25 26.58
N GLU A 17 0.71 10.16 25.81
CA GLU A 17 1.50 8.94 26.02
C GLU A 17 1.08 7.92 27.08
N GLU A 18 1.37 6.66 26.72
CA GLU A 18 1.54 5.50 27.62
C GLU A 18 0.38 4.51 27.77
N GLU A 19 -0.19 4.02 26.66
CA GLU A 19 -0.62 2.60 26.59
C GLU A 19 0.37 1.80 25.75
N LEU A 20 1.51 1.57 26.40
CA LEU A 20 2.59 0.69 25.98
C LEU A 20 2.08 -0.77 26.00
N PHE A 21 2.18 -1.44 24.86
CA PHE A 21 1.94 -2.88 24.73
C PHE A 21 2.74 -3.69 25.77
N PRO A 22 2.17 -4.73 26.40
CA PRO A 22 2.92 -5.56 27.33
C PRO A 22 4.04 -6.32 26.59
N LEU A 23 5.29 -5.97 26.90
CA LEU A 23 6.48 -6.73 26.52
C LEU A 23 6.52 -8.05 27.32
N SER A 24 6.09 -9.15 26.70
CA SER A 24 6.34 -10.48 27.26
C SER A 24 7.78 -10.91 26.94
N ASP A 25 8.61 -10.90 27.96
CA ASP A 25 10.02 -11.25 27.90
C ASP A 25 10.25 -12.78 27.93
N LYS A 26 11.16 -13.23 27.04
CA LYS A 26 11.97 -14.47 27.08
C LYS A 26 11.37 -15.81 26.64
N LYS A 27 11.78 -16.26 25.43
CA LYS A 27 12.64 -17.46 25.26
C LYS A 27 13.35 -17.47 23.90
N ARG A 28 14.68 -17.32 23.92
CA ARG A 28 15.59 -17.35 22.76
C ARG A 28 15.48 -18.69 22.01
N ARG A 29 15.16 -18.66 20.72
CA ARG A 29 15.51 -19.70 19.74
C ARG A 29 16.24 -19.03 18.59
N LYS A 30 17.50 -19.41 18.40
CA LYS A 30 18.38 -18.92 17.33
C LYS A 30 17.95 -19.60 16.03
N SER A 31 17.37 -18.84 15.12
CA SER A 31 17.25 -19.18 13.70
C SER A 31 17.38 -17.90 12.90
N GLU A 32 18.47 -17.78 12.14
CA GLU A 32 18.69 -16.73 11.16
C GLU A 32 17.49 -16.60 10.22
N GLY A 33 17.00 -15.37 10.03
CA GLY A 33 15.85 -15.11 9.18
C GLY A 33 15.71 -13.62 8.93
N ARG A 34 16.52 -13.12 7.98
CA ARG A 34 16.40 -11.86 7.23
C ARG A 34 15.31 -10.90 7.73
N VAL A 35 15.71 -9.89 8.50
CA VAL A 35 14.88 -8.73 8.83
C VAL A 35 14.46 -8.08 7.51
N PRO A 36 13.16 -7.97 7.18
CA PRO A 36 12.75 -7.09 6.10
C PRO A 36 13.01 -5.68 6.59
N GLU A 37 13.95 -4.99 5.95
CA GLU A 37 14.23 -3.57 6.19
C GLU A 37 12.90 -2.79 6.21
N GLU A 38 12.57 -2.31 7.40
CA GLU A 38 11.57 -1.27 7.61
C GLU A 38 12.22 0.02 7.11
N GLU A 39 12.16 0.25 5.80
CA GLU A 39 12.36 1.57 5.25
C GLU A 39 11.18 2.42 5.71
N GLU A 40 11.41 3.19 6.79
CA GLU A 40 10.54 4.29 7.15
C GLU A 40 10.32 5.19 5.93
N ALA A 41 9.07 5.56 5.69
CA ALA A 41 8.72 6.48 4.63
C ALA A 41 9.30 7.85 4.99
N ILE A 42 10.49 8.15 4.46
CA ILE A 42 11.06 9.50 4.51
C ILE A 42 10.15 10.38 3.66
N GLU A 43 9.31 11.14 4.34
CA GLU A 43 8.43 12.15 3.74
C GLU A 43 9.29 13.38 3.40
N GLY A 44 10.06 13.27 2.32
CA GLY A 44 10.97 14.31 1.87
C GLY A 44 11.36 14.13 0.41
N ASP A 45 10.62 14.78 -0.49
CA ASP A 45 11.07 15.22 -1.81
C ASP A 45 11.73 14.15 -2.75
N GLU A 46 11.07 13.01 -2.97
CA GLU A 46 11.53 11.97 -3.91
C GLU A 46 10.59 11.79 -5.13
N ASP A 47 10.28 12.86 -5.84
CA ASP A 47 9.34 12.81 -6.96
C ASP A 47 9.83 12.03 -8.21
N HIS A 48 10.99 11.36 -8.23
CA HIS A 48 11.52 10.80 -9.50
C HIS A 48 12.11 9.39 -9.50
N ARG A 49 11.98 8.59 -8.44
CA ARG A 49 12.40 7.19 -8.55
C ARG A 49 11.57 6.24 -7.72
N TRP A 50 10.90 5.30 -8.39
CA TRP A 50 10.26 4.19 -7.71
C TRP A 50 11.27 3.46 -6.81
N SER A 51 10.87 3.20 -5.57
CA SER A 51 11.62 2.30 -4.70
C SER A 51 11.80 0.93 -5.36
N LYS A 52 12.84 0.20 -4.99
CA LYS A 52 13.11 -1.16 -5.49
C LYS A 52 11.88 -2.06 -5.36
N ARG A 53 11.13 -1.90 -4.28
CA ARG A 53 9.88 -2.62 -4.02
C ARG A 53 8.79 -2.27 -5.04
N THR A 54 8.60 -0.99 -5.32
CA THR A 54 7.62 -0.50 -6.29
C THR A 54 7.95 -0.99 -7.69
N GLN A 55 9.23 -0.92 -8.07
CA GLN A 55 9.70 -1.42 -9.36
C GLN A 55 9.50 -2.94 -9.50
N ASN A 56 9.73 -3.71 -8.43
CA ASN A 56 9.48 -5.15 -8.44
C ASN A 56 8.00 -5.49 -8.66
N VAL A 57 7.08 -4.73 -8.04
CA VAL A 57 5.64 -4.91 -8.25
C VAL A 57 5.25 -4.55 -9.67
N LEU A 58 5.78 -3.44 -10.22
CA LEU A 58 5.53 -3.07 -11.61
C LEU A 58 6.00 -4.15 -12.60
N ASN A 59 7.22 -4.67 -12.41
CA ASN A 59 7.75 -5.73 -13.25
C ASN A 59 6.87 -6.99 -13.18
N ALA A 60 6.39 -7.36 -11.99
CA ALA A 60 5.47 -8.49 -11.84
C ALA A 60 4.16 -8.29 -12.61
N ILE A 61 3.59 -7.08 -12.57
CA ILE A 61 2.39 -6.72 -13.34
C ILE A 61 2.66 -6.83 -14.84
N VAL A 62 3.74 -6.21 -15.34
CA VAL A 62 4.11 -6.23 -16.76
C VAL A 62 4.34 -7.66 -17.26
N THR A 63 5.06 -8.48 -16.49
CA THR A 63 5.29 -9.88 -16.85
C THR A 63 3.99 -10.65 -16.91
N LYS A 64 3.10 -10.50 -15.91
CA LYS A 64 1.79 -11.18 -15.90
C LYS A 64 0.92 -10.80 -17.09
N LEU A 65 0.78 -9.51 -17.38
CA LEU A 65 -0.01 -9.03 -18.54
C LEU A 65 0.53 -9.62 -19.86
N ARG A 66 1.85 -9.71 -20.02
CA ARG A 66 2.45 -10.32 -21.22
C ARG A 66 2.30 -11.84 -21.29
N THR A 67 2.42 -12.53 -20.16
CA THR A 67 2.39 -14.00 -20.14
C THR A 67 0.97 -14.53 -20.37
N THR A 68 -0.04 -13.87 -19.82
CA THR A 68 -1.43 -14.31 -19.98
C THR A 68 -2.08 -13.79 -21.27
N ASP A 69 -1.43 -12.83 -21.95
CA ASP A 69 -2.02 -12.07 -23.08
C ASP A 69 -3.37 -11.43 -22.72
N GLU A 70 -3.52 -11.09 -21.44
CA GLU A 70 -4.72 -10.47 -20.88
C GLU A 70 -4.53 -8.95 -20.82
N THR A 71 -5.63 -8.23 -21.05
CA THR A 71 -5.64 -6.76 -20.97
C THR A 71 -5.61 -6.25 -19.52
N GLN A 72 -5.92 -7.11 -18.55
CA GLN A 72 -6.00 -6.79 -17.13
C GLN A 72 -5.72 -8.02 -16.26
N ILE A 73 -5.22 -7.78 -15.05
CA ILE A 73 -5.05 -8.78 -13.98
C ILE A 73 -5.68 -8.27 -12.69
N THR A 74 -5.88 -9.12 -11.70
CA THR A 74 -6.37 -8.71 -10.38
C THR A 74 -5.24 -8.50 -9.37
N LEU A 75 -5.49 -7.76 -8.29
CA LEU A 75 -4.56 -7.70 -7.15
C LEU A 75 -4.28 -9.11 -6.57
N ASN A 76 -5.28 -9.99 -6.57
CA ASN A 76 -5.14 -11.36 -6.10
C ASN A 76 -4.12 -12.16 -6.93
N ASP A 77 -4.01 -11.87 -8.23
CA ASP A 77 -2.99 -12.49 -9.09
C ASP A 77 -1.55 -12.11 -8.71
N LEU A 78 -1.36 -11.01 -7.99
CA LEU A 78 -0.06 -10.56 -7.50
C LEU A 78 0.29 -11.12 -6.12
N LEU A 79 -0.63 -11.84 -5.48
CA LEU A 79 -0.46 -12.47 -4.17
C LEU A 79 -0.05 -13.93 -4.34
N THR A 80 0.93 -14.37 -3.56
CA THR A 80 1.30 -15.79 -3.48
C THR A 80 0.33 -16.55 -2.58
N LYS A 81 0.22 -17.87 -2.76
CA LYS A 81 -0.53 -18.72 -1.81
C LYS A 81 -0.01 -18.48 -0.38
N GLY A 82 -0.92 -18.19 0.54
CA GLY A 82 -0.59 -17.89 1.93
C GLY A 82 -0.04 -16.47 2.17
N ALA A 83 -0.28 -15.51 1.26
CA ALA A 83 0.09 -14.12 1.47
C ALA A 83 -0.48 -13.58 2.79
N THR A 84 0.38 -12.93 3.58
CA THR A 84 -0.04 -12.33 4.85
C THR A 84 -0.81 -11.03 4.63
N ARG A 85 -1.58 -10.60 5.63
CA ARG A 85 -2.23 -9.28 5.63
C ARG A 85 -1.24 -8.13 5.39
N LYS A 86 -0.04 -8.22 5.99
CA LYS A 86 1.05 -7.24 5.79
C LYS A 86 1.45 -7.17 4.31
N THR A 87 1.65 -8.32 3.68
CA THR A 87 2.05 -8.39 2.26
C THR A 87 0.95 -7.87 1.33
N ALA A 88 -0.31 -8.20 1.61
CA ALA A 88 -1.46 -7.72 0.84
C ALA A 88 -1.59 -6.19 0.93
N ALA A 89 -1.53 -5.63 2.14
CA ALA A 89 -1.58 -4.19 2.37
C ALA A 89 -0.41 -3.47 1.70
N GLN A 90 0.80 -4.03 1.76
CA GLN A 90 1.98 -3.46 1.13
C GLN A 90 1.86 -3.41 -0.39
N LYS A 91 1.36 -4.48 -1.03
CA LYS A 91 1.10 -4.49 -2.47
C LYS A 91 -0.02 -3.52 -2.85
N PHE A 92 -1.10 -3.47 -2.07
CA PHE A 92 -2.19 -2.53 -2.26
C PHE A 92 -1.68 -1.08 -2.24
N TYR A 93 -0.89 -0.70 -1.24
CA TYR A 93 -0.27 0.63 -1.18
C TYR A 93 0.65 0.89 -2.39
N THR A 94 1.44 -0.11 -2.80
CA THR A 94 2.30 0.01 -3.97
C THR A 94 1.50 0.28 -5.25
N LEU A 95 0.30 -0.29 -5.40
CA LEU A 95 -0.59 0.04 -6.52
C LEU A 95 -1.02 1.50 -6.49
N LEU A 96 -1.26 2.09 -5.32
CA LEU A 96 -1.62 3.50 -5.20
C LEU A 96 -0.48 4.41 -5.68
N VAL A 97 0.77 4.07 -5.33
CA VAL A 97 1.97 4.78 -5.82
C VAL A 97 2.08 4.68 -7.34
N LEU A 98 1.91 3.48 -7.90
CA LEU A 98 1.95 3.26 -9.35
C LEU A 98 0.80 3.95 -10.10
N LYS A 99 -0.39 4.02 -9.50
CA LYS A 99 -1.55 4.74 -10.04
C LYS A 99 -1.32 6.25 -10.03
N LYS A 100 -0.73 6.79 -8.95
CA LYS A 100 -0.36 8.21 -8.83
C LYS A 100 0.61 8.60 -9.95
N SER A 101 1.59 7.75 -10.27
CA SER A 101 2.55 7.99 -11.35
C SER A 101 2.05 7.57 -12.75
N GLN A 102 0.76 7.26 -12.90
CA GLN A 102 0.13 6.80 -14.15
C GLN A 102 0.84 5.60 -14.84
N ALA A 103 1.54 4.78 -14.06
CA ALA A 103 2.17 3.57 -14.56
C ALA A 103 1.17 2.43 -14.72
N ILE A 104 0.08 2.45 -13.95
CA ILE A 104 -1.01 1.49 -14.08
C ILE A 104 -2.36 2.20 -14.05
N ASN A 105 -3.37 1.54 -14.59
CA ASN A 105 -4.77 1.85 -14.35
C ASN A 105 -5.32 0.83 -13.35
N VAL A 106 -6.24 1.29 -12.50
CA VAL A 106 -6.88 0.49 -11.46
C VAL A 106 -8.39 0.71 -11.53
N ALA A 107 -9.17 -0.37 -11.51
CA ALA A 107 -10.62 -0.33 -11.52
C ALA A 107 -11.19 -1.29 -10.45
N GLN A 108 -12.23 -0.85 -9.75
CA GLN A 108 -13.01 -1.66 -8.82
C GLN A 108 -14.49 -1.32 -9.07
N HIS A 109 -15.30 -2.33 -9.38
CA HIS A 109 -16.69 -2.14 -9.81
C HIS A 109 -17.70 -2.16 -8.67
N GLU A 110 -17.36 -2.82 -7.55
CA GLU A 110 -18.22 -2.98 -6.39
C GLU A 110 -17.42 -2.76 -5.10
N PRO A 111 -18.05 -2.29 -4.01
CA PRO A 111 -17.38 -2.15 -2.71
C PRO A 111 -16.76 -3.47 -2.26
N TYR A 112 -15.48 -3.44 -1.89
CA TYR A 112 -14.70 -4.63 -1.49
C TYR A 112 -14.60 -5.73 -2.56
N GLY A 113 -15.01 -5.45 -3.80
CA GLY A 113 -14.84 -6.36 -4.93
C GLY A 113 -13.39 -6.40 -5.43
N ASP A 114 -13.16 -7.22 -6.46
CA ASP A 114 -11.84 -7.36 -7.05
C ASP A 114 -11.30 -6.04 -7.60
N ILE A 115 -9.99 -5.88 -7.46
CA ILE A 115 -9.24 -4.73 -7.97
C ILE A 115 -8.55 -5.16 -9.24
N TYR A 116 -9.03 -4.66 -10.37
CA TYR A 116 -8.47 -4.89 -11.70
C TYR A 116 -7.36 -3.89 -12.00
N ILE A 117 -6.30 -4.37 -12.63
CA ILE A 117 -5.07 -3.65 -12.91
C ILE A 117 -4.75 -3.82 -14.39
N SER A 118 -4.58 -2.71 -15.10
CA SER A 118 -4.17 -2.70 -16.50
C SER A 118 -3.02 -1.70 -16.72
N ALA A 119 -2.43 -1.77 -17.92
CA ALA A 119 -1.32 -0.90 -18.28
C ALA A 119 -1.72 0.59 -18.23
N GLY A 120 -0.90 1.40 -17.58
CA GLY A 120 -1.05 2.86 -17.60
C GLY A 120 -0.32 3.48 -18.80
N PRO A 121 -0.61 4.74 -19.15
CA PRO A 121 -0.01 5.41 -20.31
C PRO A 121 1.52 5.45 -20.26
N ASN A 122 2.12 5.53 -19.07
CA ASN A 122 3.58 5.62 -18.91
C ASN A 122 4.31 4.27 -19.11
N VAL A 123 3.58 3.16 -19.20
CA VAL A 123 4.18 1.82 -19.42
C VAL A 123 3.52 1.05 -20.57
N ALA A 124 2.36 1.48 -21.07
CA ALA A 124 1.62 0.81 -22.13
C ALA A 124 2.48 0.59 -23.39
N GLN A 125 3.33 1.56 -23.74
CA GLN A 125 4.25 1.45 -24.88
C GLN A 125 5.28 0.33 -24.71
N THR A 126 5.62 -0.05 -23.47
CA THR A 126 6.52 -1.18 -23.24
C THR A 126 5.82 -2.50 -23.52
N ILE A 127 4.51 -2.61 -23.23
CA ILE A 127 3.77 -3.88 -23.20
C ILE A 127 3.34 -4.35 -24.60
N VAL A 128 2.98 -3.43 -25.50
CA VAL A 128 2.61 -3.74 -26.90
C VAL A 128 3.88 -4.12 -27.69
N LYS A 129 3.91 -5.31 -28.28
CA LYS A 129 4.99 -5.77 -29.15
C LYS A 129 4.42 -6.32 -30.45
#